data_AF-A0AAW9ED74-F1
#
_entry.id   AF-A0AAW9ED74-F1
#
_cell.length_a   1.000
_cell.length_b   1.000
_cell.length_c   1.000
_cell.angle_alpha   90.00
_cell.angle_beta   90.00
_cell.angle_gamma   90.00
#
_symmetry.space_group_name_H-M   'P 1'
#
loop_
_entity.id
_entity.type
_entity.pdbx_description
1 polymer ?
#
loop_
_entity_poly.entity_id
_entity_poly.type
_entity_poly.pdbx_seq_one_letter_code
_entity_poly.pdbx_strand_id
1 'polypeptide(L)'
;HSDADKFRELIKSHKSSWIFTSATLSVDEKMSYYTDRLGLENATTLILNSPFDYQHQTLLCVPRYLPPLNQPYTAKRLAAMLAPVILKNQGRCFFLCTSHAMMRGLAEEFKASLPLPVLMQGEMGKSQLLKKFVSSGNAL
;
A
#
# COMPACT_ATOMS: atom_id res chain seq x y z
N HIS A 1 -30.30 4.66 10.27
CA HIS A 1 -30.04 3.23 10.07
C HIS A 1 -28.56 3.03 9.79
N SER A 2 -27.88 2.25 10.62
CA SER A 2 -26.45 1.99 10.45
C SER A 2 -26.20 1.09 9.24
N ASP A 3 -24.98 1.11 8.69
CA ASP A 3 -24.61 0.19 7.60
C ASP A 3 -24.71 -1.28 8.02
N ALA A 4 -24.52 -1.56 9.32
CA ALA A 4 -24.67 -2.90 9.89
C ALA A 4 -26.12 -3.42 9.81
N ASP A 5 -27.12 -2.56 10.01
CA ASP A 5 -28.53 -2.96 9.97
C ASP A 5 -28.95 -3.41 8.56
N LYS A 6 -28.57 -2.61 7.56
CA LYS A 6 -28.86 -2.91 6.15
C LYS A 6 -28.20 -4.21 5.69
N PHE A 7 -26.95 -4.42 6.11
CA PHE A 7 -26.22 -5.63 5.74
C PHE A 7 -26.79 -6.87 6.40
N ARG A 8 -27.20 -6.75 7.67
CA ARG A 8 -27.88 -7.82 8.41
C ARG A 8 -29.20 -8.22 7.75
N GLU A 9 -30.00 -7.27 7.28
CA GLU A 9 -31.24 -7.55 6.53
C GLU A 9 -30.95 -8.26 5.20
N LEU A 10 -29.89 -7.85 4.50
CA LEU A 10 -29.48 -8.46 3.25
C LEU A 10 -29.03 -9.92 3.42
N ILE A 11 -28.24 -10.23 4.47
CA ILE A 11 -27.87 -11.60 4.82
C ILE A 11 -29.11 -12.41 5.21
N LYS A 12 -30.02 -11.85 6.01
CA LYS A 12 -31.24 -12.55 6.46
C LYS A 12 -32.21 -12.87 5.32
N SER A 13 -32.31 -11.99 4.32
CA SER A 13 -33.22 -12.14 3.18
C SER A 13 -32.78 -13.21 2.17
N HIS A 14 -31.51 -13.62 2.20
CA HIS A 14 -30.97 -14.64 1.29
C HIS A 14 -30.55 -15.88 2.08
N LYS A 15 -31.20 -17.03 1.79
CA LYS A 15 -30.80 -18.33 2.35
C LYS A 15 -29.55 -18.86 1.65
N SER A 16 -28.41 -18.24 1.94
CA SER A 16 -27.09 -18.60 1.39
C SER A 16 -26.03 -18.62 2.48
N SER A 17 -24.94 -19.35 2.23
CA SER A 17 -23.72 -19.24 3.03
C SER A 17 -22.89 -18.05 2.53
N TRP A 18 -22.35 -17.28 3.47
CA TRP A 18 -21.53 -16.10 3.16
C TRP A 18 -20.10 -16.33 3.65
N ILE A 19 -19.14 -16.29 2.73
CA ILE A 19 -17.72 -16.46 3.05
C ILE A 19 -17.00 -15.16 2.72
N PHE A 20 -16.38 -14.56 3.74
CA PHE A 20 -15.56 -13.37 3.61
C PHE A 20 -14.10 -13.76 3.76
N THR A 21 -13.29 -13.43 2.76
CA THR A 21 -11.86 -13.71 2.77
C THR A 21 -11.09 -12.49 2.28
N SER A 22 -10.06 -12.11 3.03
CA SER A 22 -9.09 -11.09 2.64
C SER A 22 -7.87 -11.19 3.54
N ALA A 23 -6.71 -10.77 3.03
CA ALA A 23 -5.44 -10.79 3.75
C ALA A 23 -5.36 -9.75 4.89
N THR A 24 -6.32 -8.82 4.98
CA THR A 24 -6.27 -7.69 5.94
C THR A 24 -7.57 -7.52 6.72
N LEU A 25 -8.36 -8.58 6.91
CA LEU A 25 -9.59 -8.51 7.70
C LEU A 25 -9.31 -8.38 9.20
N SER A 26 -8.24 -9.03 9.68
CA SER A 26 -7.86 -9.00 11.08
C SER A 26 -7.06 -7.74 11.42
N VAL A 27 -7.38 -7.12 12.55
CA VAL A 27 -6.59 -6.06 13.17
C VAL A 27 -6.19 -6.56 14.55
N ASP A 28 -4.91 -6.47 14.92
CA ASP A 28 -4.42 -6.95 16.22
C ASP A 28 -4.84 -8.41 16.51
N GLU A 29 -4.73 -9.28 15.50
CA GLU A 29 -5.14 -10.69 15.54
C GLU A 29 -6.62 -10.92 15.90
N LYS A 30 -7.46 -9.90 15.72
CA LYS A 30 -8.90 -9.94 16.02
C LYS A 30 -9.71 -9.61 14.78
N MET A 31 -10.79 -10.36 14.58
CA MET A 31 -11.78 -10.13 13.53
C MET A 31 -12.97 -9.27 14.00
N SER A 32 -13.01 -8.91 15.29
CA SER A 32 -14.13 -8.17 15.89
C SER A 32 -14.41 -6.83 15.19
N TYR A 33 -13.35 -6.09 14.83
CA TYR A 33 -13.50 -4.83 14.10
C TYR A 33 -14.29 -4.98 12.79
N TYR A 34 -14.09 -6.10 12.08
CA TYR A 34 -14.82 -6.40 10.84
C TYR A 34 -16.23 -6.91 11.11
N THR A 35 -16.38 -7.87 12.02
CA THR A 35 -17.69 -8.49 12.33
C THR A 35 -18.66 -7.49 12.93
N ASP A 36 -18.21 -6.64 13.85
CA ASP A 36 -19.06 -5.67 14.55
C ASP A 36 -19.58 -4.61 13.58
N ARG A 37 -18.70 -4.14 12.68
CA ARG A 37 -19.05 -3.15 11.65
C ARG A 37 -20.07 -3.66 10.63
N LEU A 38 -20.08 -4.97 10.39
CA LEU A 38 -21.07 -5.63 9.52
C LEU A 38 -22.26 -6.20 10.29
N GLY A 39 -22.29 -6.11 11.63
CA GLY A 39 -23.35 -6.69 12.45
C GLY A 39 -23.40 -8.23 12.43
N LEU A 40 -22.25 -8.88 12.24
CA LEU A 40 -22.10 -10.34 12.15
C LEU A 40 -21.87 -10.94 13.54
N GLU A 41 -22.95 -11.14 14.29
CA GLU A 41 -22.87 -11.59 15.71
C GLU A 41 -22.44 -13.05 15.88
N ASN A 42 -22.67 -13.92 14.89
CA ASN A 42 -22.39 -15.37 14.98
C ASN A 42 -21.44 -15.85 13.87
N ALA A 43 -20.56 -14.99 13.37
CA ALA A 43 -19.60 -15.39 12.34
C ALA A 43 -18.55 -16.35 12.90
N THR A 44 -18.34 -17.48 12.22
CA THR A 44 -17.13 -18.28 12.42
C THR A 44 -15.95 -17.54 11.82
N THR A 45 -14.89 -17.36 12.61
CA THR A 45 -13.69 -16.62 12.18
C THR A 45 -12.48 -17.55 12.12
N LEU A 46 -11.60 -17.30 11.15
CA LEU A 46 -10.35 -18.02 10.99
C LEU A 46 -9.27 -17.03 10.56
N ILE A 47 -8.18 -16.99 11.32
CA ILE A 47 -6.97 -16.22 10.97
C ILE A 47 -5.92 -17.24 10.56
N LEU A 48 -5.45 -17.11 9.33
CA LEU A 48 -4.35 -17.91 8.81
C LEU A 48 -3.08 -17.07 8.86
N ASN A 49 -2.03 -17.63 9.44
CA ASN A 49 -0.72 -16.99 9.48
C ASN A 49 -0.15 -16.87 8.06
N SER A 50 0.63 -15.81 7.84
CA SER A 50 1.32 -15.62 6.57
C SER A 50 2.33 -16.76 6.33
N PRO A 51 2.38 -17.35 5.12
CA PRO A 51 3.38 -18.37 4.78
C PRO A 51 4.76 -17.77 4.51
N PHE A 52 4.92 -16.44 4.55
CA PHE A 52 6.15 -15.74 4.20
C PHE A 52 7.11 -15.60 5.40
N ASP A 53 8.39 -15.87 5.17
CA ASP A 53 9.45 -15.67 6.14
C ASP A 53 9.95 -14.23 6.14
N TYR A 54 9.18 -13.34 6.78
CA TYR A 54 9.55 -11.92 6.86
C TYR A 54 10.84 -11.67 7.64
N GLN A 55 11.22 -12.57 8.56
CA GLN A 55 12.42 -12.39 9.38
C GLN A 55 13.69 -12.48 8.54
N HIS A 56 13.72 -13.36 7.53
CA HIS A 56 14.87 -13.52 6.65
C HIS A 56 14.72 -12.84 5.29
N GLN A 57 13.49 -12.52 4.86
CA GLN A 57 13.22 -11.96 3.52
C GLN A 57 12.89 -10.46 3.51
N THR A 58 12.84 -9.80 4.66
CA THR A 58 12.51 -8.37 4.75
C THR A 58 13.48 -7.63 5.66
N LEU A 59 13.79 -6.38 5.31
CA LEU A 59 14.51 -5.45 6.17
C LEU A 59 13.64 -4.21 6.39
N LEU A 60 13.32 -3.91 7.66
CA LEU A 60 12.59 -2.71 8.05
C LEU A 60 13.56 -1.62 8.44
N CYS A 61 13.52 -0.49 7.72
CA CYS A 61 14.34 0.68 8.03
C CYS A 61 13.44 1.87 8.38
N VAL A 62 13.63 2.43 9.58
CA VAL A 62 13.00 3.67 10.02
C VAL A 62 14.07 4.76 10.08
N PRO A 63 14.19 5.63 9.05
CA PRO A 63 15.21 6.66 9.02
C PRO A 63 15.02 7.66 10.17
N ARG A 64 16.10 7.91 10.93
CA ARG A 64 16.07 8.81 12.10
C ARG A 64 15.90 10.30 11.75
N TYR A 65 16.25 10.68 10.53
CA TYR A 65 16.29 12.08 10.10
C TYR A 65 15.56 12.26 8.77
N LEU A 66 14.23 12.13 8.77
CA LEU A 66 13.43 12.56 7.62
C LEU A 66 13.20 14.07 7.68
N PRO A 67 13.33 14.80 6.55
CA PRO A 67 12.92 16.18 6.49
C PRO A 67 11.41 16.30 6.78
N PRO A 68 10.99 17.35 7.49
CA PRO A 68 9.57 17.59 7.75
C PRO A 68 8.80 17.75 6.43
N LEU A 69 7.65 17.06 6.31
CA LEU A 69 6.90 16.92 5.05
C LEU A 69 6.22 18.20 4.53
N ASN A 70 6.25 19.28 5.32
CA ASN A 70 5.57 20.55 5.05
C ASN A 70 6.53 21.72 4.76
N GLN A 71 7.81 21.46 4.50
CA GLN A 71 8.78 22.51 4.15
C GLN A 71 9.02 22.62 2.64
N PRO A 72 9.40 23.82 2.14
CA PRO A 72 9.91 23.97 0.79
C PRO A 72 11.06 22.99 0.52
N TYR A 73 11.15 22.47 -0.71
CA TYR A 73 12.21 21.57 -1.17
C TYR A 73 12.28 20.20 -0.48
N THR A 74 11.24 19.79 0.26
CA THR A 74 11.23 18.48 0.93
C THR A 74 11.41 17.32 -0.04
N ALA A 75 10.71 17.35 -1.19
CA ALA A 75 10.85 16.33 -2.23
C ALA A 75 12.31 16.20 -2.72
N LYS A 76 12.97 17.32 -3.00
CA LYS A 76 14.38 17.35 -3.42
C LYS A 76 15.31 16.72 -2.38
N ARG A 77 15.13 17.08 -1.09
CA ARG A 77 15.95 16.53 0.01
C ARG A 77 15.73 15.02 0.19
N LEU A 78 14.47 14.57 0.12
CA LEU A 78 14.13 13.15 0.16
C LEU A 78 14.70 12.39 -1.03
N ALA A 79 14.54 12.92 -2.25
CA ALA A 79 15.04 12.29 -3.45
C ALA A 79 16.57 12.12 -3.40
N ALA A 80 17.30 13.16 -2.98
CA ALA A 80 18.75 13.09 -2.80
C ALA A 80 19.17 12.05 -1.75
N MET A 81 18.43 11.94 -0.65
CA MET A 81 18.69 10.94 0.39
C MET A 81 18.42 9.51 -0.08
N LEU A 82 17.38 9.31 -0.87
CA LEU A 82 16.94 7.98 -1.33
C LEU A 82 17.70 7.50 -2.57
N ALA A 83 18.20 8.41 -3.41
CA ALA A 83 18.88 8.08 -4.66
C ALA A 83 19.99 7.02 -4.51
N PRO A 84 20.92 7.09 -3.53
CA PRO A 84 21.94 6.05 -3.35
C PRO A 84 21.35 4.67 -3.04
N VAL A 85 20.26 4.62 -2.27
CA VAL A 85 19.58 3.37 -1.91
C VAL A 85 18.87 2.78 -3.13
N ILE A 86 18.16 3.62 -3.88
CA ILE A 86 17.46 3.21 -5.12
C ILE A 86 18.46 2.67 -6.13
N LEU A 87 19.59 3.35 -6.34
CA LEU A 87 20.64 2.92 -7.27
C LEU A 87 21.27 1.59 -6.83
N LYS A 88 21.58 1.44 -5.54
CA LYS A 88 22.12 0.18 -4.99
C LYS A 88 21.12 -0.97 -5.11
N ASN A 89 19.82 -0.69 -5.02
CA ASN A 89 18.74 -1.66 -5.23
C ASN A 89 18.40 -1.88 -6.72
N GLN A 90 19.07 -1.16 -7.64
CA GLN A 90 18.81 -1.20 -9.08
C GLN A 90 17.35 -0.86 -9.43
N GLY A 91 16.79 0.16 -8.76
CA GLY A 91 15.38 0.52 -8.87
C GLY A 91 14.50 -0.44 -8.09
N ARG A 92 13.41 -0.93 -8.69
CA ARG A 92 12.46 -1.87 -8.06
C ARG A 92 11.88 -1.33 -6.76
N CYS A 93 11.65 -0.03 -6.74
CA CYS A 93 11.10 0.66 -5.58
C CYS A 93 9.63 0.97 -5.83
N PHE A 94 8.87 1.10 -4.75
CA PHE A 94 7.49 1.53 -4.81
C PHE A 94 7.25 2.56 -3.71
N PHE A 95 6.81 3.76 -4.10
CA PHE A 95 6.69 4.91 -3.20
C PHE A 95 5.22 5.23 -2.91
N LEU A 96 4.83 5.09 -1.65
CA LEU A 96 3.51 5.48 -1.16
C LEU A 96 3.57 6.90 -0.58
N CYS A 97 2.91 7.85 -1.24
CA CYS A 97 2.84 9.23 -0.81
C CYS A 97 1.46 9.54 -0.22
N THR A 98 1.40 10.37 0.83
CA THR A 98 0.15 10.84 1.43
C THR A 98 -0.47 12.03 0.69
N SER A 99 0.21 12.60 -0.31
CA SER A 99 -0.32 13.67 -1.15
C SER A 99 0.17 13.60 -2.59
N HIS A 100 -0.66 14.05 -3.54
CA HIS A 100 -0.30 14.17 -4.95
C HIS A 100 0.81 15.19 -5.20
N ALA A 101 0.91 16.23 -4.37
CA ALA A 101 1.99 17.21 -4.45
C ALA A 101 3.35 16.56 -4.17
N MET A 102 3.45 15.74 -3.11
CA MET A 102 4.68 15.01 -2.78
C MET A 102 5.04 13.99 -3.85
N MET A 103 4.05 13.22 -4.33
CA MET A 103 4.24 12.24 -5.40
C MET A 103 4.83 12.88 -6.67
N ARG A 104 4.25 13.99 -7.12
CA ARG A 104 4.76 14.73 -8.29
C ARG A 104 6.16 15.28 -8.04
N GLY A 105 6.39 15.91 -6.89
CA GLY A 105 7.70 16.46 -6.55
C GLY A 105 8.80 15.39 -6.55
N LEU A 106 8.55 14.22 -5.95
CA LEU A 106 9.51 13.11 -5.96
C LEU A 106 9.73 12.55 -7.35
N ALA A 107 8.66 12.35 -8.13
CA ALA A 107 8.76 11.83 -9.49
C ALA A 107 9.64 12.73 -10.36
N GLU A 108 9.46 14.05 -10.31
CA GLU A 108 10.28 14.99 -11.08
C GLU A 108 11.75 14.98 -10.64
N GLU A 109 12.03 14.98 -9.33
CA GLU A 109 13.40 14.90 -8.83
C GLU A 109 14.08 13.58 -9.21
N PHE A 110 13.37 12.46 -9.15
CA PHE A 110 13.89 11.16 -9.57
C PHE A 110 14.14 11.09 -11.07
N LYS A 111 13.22 11.57 -11.91
CA LYS A 111 13.41 11.62 -13.37
C LYS A 111 14.62 12.47 -13.75
N ALA A 112 14.88 13.55 -13.00
CA ALA A 112 15.99 14.45 -13.24
C ALA A 112 17.34 13.87 -12.76
N SER A 113 17.35 13.01 -11.74
CA SER A 113 18.58 12.59 -11.05
C SER A 113 18.94 11.11 -11.21
N LEU A 114 18.02 10.24 -11.60
CA LEU A 114 18.23 8.81 -11.71
C LEU A 114 18.23 8.34 -13.17
N PRO A 115 19.14 7.43 -13.57
CA PRO A 115 19.13 6.79 -14.88
C PRO A 115 18.11 5.63 -14.96
N LEU A 116 17.04 5.68 -14.16
CA LEU A 116 16.06 4.59 -14.01
C LEU A 116 14.67 5.04 -14.48
N PRO A 117 13.82 4.14 -15.00
CA PRO A 117 12.45 4.49 -15.39
C PRO A 117 11.62 4.85 -14.15
N VAL A 118 11.10 6.07 -14.11
CA VAL A 118 10.17 6.53 -13.07
C VAL A 118 8.75 6.52 -13.62
N LEU A 119 7.83 5.83 -12.95
CA LEU A 119 6.44 5.69 -13.33
C LEU A 119 5.54 6.34 -12.28
N MET A 120 4.76 7.35 -12.67
CA MET A 120 3.89 8.06 -11.73
C MET A 120 2.42 7.74 -11.98
N GLN A 121 1.67 7.49 -10.91
CA GLN A 121 0.22 7.36 -10.99
C GLN A 121 -0.41 8.62 -11.58
N GLY A 122 -1.30 8.44 -12.56
CA GLY A 122 -1.97 9.54 -13.27
C GLY A 122 -1.38 9.83 -14.66
N GLU A 123 -0.18 9.34 -14.98
CA GLU A 123 0.40 9.48 -16.33
C GLU A 123 -0.18 8.49 -17.35
N MET A 124 -0.68 7.35 -16.87
CA MET A 124 -1.31 6.32 -17.69
C MET A 124 -2.34 5.53 -16.89
N GLY A 125 -3.12 4.69 -17.57
CA GLY A 125 -4.07 3.79 -16.91
C GLY A 125 -3.38 2.83 -15.93
N LYS A 126 -4.01 2.57 -14.78
CA LYS A 126 -3.45 1.75 -13.68
C LYS A 126 -2.90 0.40 -14.17
N SER A 127 -3.66 -0.32 -14.99
CA SER A 127 -3.24 -1.63 -15.52
C SER A 127 -2.02 -1.53 -16.43
N GLN A 128 -1.92 -0.45 -17.23
CA GLN A 128 -0.77 -0.21 -18.10
C GLN A 128 0.47 0.16 -17.29
N LEU A 129 0.31 1.00 -16.25
CA LEU A 129 1.39 1.38 -15.35
C LEU A 129 2.00 0.16 -14.65
N LEU A 130 1.15 -0.72 -14.11
CA LEU A 130 1.60 -1.97 -13.48
C LEU A 130 2.30 -2.88 -14.48
N LYS A 131 1.74 -3.05 -15.68
CA LYS A 131 2.38 -3.85 -16.74
C LYS A 131 3.76 -3.30 -17.09
N LYS A 132 3.88 -1.97 -17.22
CA LYS A 132 5.15 -1.31 -17.52
C LYS A 132 6.16 -1.49 -16.38
N PHE A 133 5.75 -1.32 -15.14
CA PHE A 133 6.58 -1.54 -13.95
C PHE A 133 7.18 -2.96 -13.94
N VAL A 134 6.33 -3.97 -14.12
CA VAL A 134 6.76 -5.38 -14.19
C VAL A 134 7.69 -5.63 -15.38
N SER A 135 7.36 -5.12 -16.57
CA SER A 135 8.16 -5.36 -17.78
C SER A 135 9.52 -4.65 -17.76
N SER A 136 9.63 -3.49 -17.11
CA SER A 136 10.90 -2.76 -17.00
C SER A 136 11.90 -3.47 -16.09
N GLY A 137 11.42 -4.19 -15.06
CA GLY A 137 12.26 -4.94 -14.12
C GLY A 137 13.15 -4.10 -13.19
N ASN A 138 13.26 -2.79 -13.43
CA ASN A 138 14.07 -1.84 -12.66
C ASN A 138 13.36 -0.48 -12.46
N ALA A 139 12.08 -0.38 -12.80
CA ALA A 139 11.32 0.85 -12.61
C ALA A 139 11.10 1.16 -11.13
N LEU A 140 10.78 2.44 -10.86
CA LEU A 140 10.29 2.94 -9.58
C LEU A 140 9.01 3.77 -9.75
#